data_AF-A0A7Z9XHA1-F1
#
_entry.id   AF-A0A7Z9XHA1-F1
#
_cell.length_a   1.000
_cell.length_b   1.000
_cell.length_c   1.000
_cell.angle_alpha   90.00
_cell.angle_beta   90.00
_cell.angle_gamma   90.00
#
_symmetry.space_group_name_H-M   'P 1'
#
loop_
_entity.id
_entity.type
_entity.pdbx_description
1 polymer ?
#
loop_
_entity_poly.entity_id
_entity_poly.type
_entity_poly.pdbx_seq_one_letter_code
_entity_poly.pdbx_strand_id
1 'polypeptide(L)' 'MISSLPVGEALVVGEAVNHPIFIRVRKRRSQEATYGASLEEIARKFERSRDRRRQDAKAFM' A
#
# COMPACT_ATOMS: atom_id res chain seq x y z
N MET A 1 16.34 13.08 5.32
CA MET A 1 16.97 11.98 6.10
C MET A 1 16.32 10.68 5.62
N ILE A 2 17.02 9.57 5.42
CA ILE A 2 16.41 8.33 4.85
C ILE A 2 15.17 7.85 5.63
N SER A 3 15.12 8.19 6.93
CA SER A 3 13.99 7.99 7.83
C SER A 3 12.69 8.71 7.45
N SER A 4 12.70 9.69 6.54
CA SER A 4 11.49 10.39 6.09
C SER A 4 10.80 9.72 4.90
N LEU A 5 11.35 8.62 4.36
CA LEU A 5 10.74 7.93 3.23
C LEU A 5 9.47 7.17 3.63
N PRO A 6 8.35 7.35 2.91
CA PRO A 6 7.14 6.56 3.09
C PRO A 6 7.35 5.05 2.88
N VAL A 7 6.49 4.24 3.48
CA VAL A 7 6.51 2.78 3.32
C VAL A 7 6.28 2.40 1.86
N GLY A 8 7.30 1.79 1.25
CA GLY A 8 7.27 1.35 -0.15
C GLY A 8 8.01 2.26 -1.12
N GLU A 9 8.66 3.31 -0.61
CA GLU A 9 9.58 4.16 -1.35
C GLU A 9 11.04 3.85 -0.99
N ALA A 10 11.95 4.08 -1.93
CA ALA A 10 13.38 3.86 -1.74
C ALA A 10 14.20 4.90 -2.50
N LEU A 11 15.38 5.20 -1.96
CA LEU A 11 16.46 5.91 -2.64
C LEU A 11 17.44 4.88 -3.19
N VAL A 12 17.66 4.88 -4.51
CA VAL A 12 18.64 4.02 -5.18
C VAL A 12 19.87 4.85 -5.53
N VAL A 13 21.05 4.33 -5.20
CA VAL A 13 22.36 4.98 -5.39
C VAL A 13 23.41 3.94 -5.83
N GLY A 14 24.58 4.40 -6.26
CA GLY A 14 25.69 3.54 -6.70
C GLY A 14 25.56 3.10 -8.16
N GLU A 15 26.31 2.07 -8.55
CA GLU A 15 26.40 1.63 -9.96
C GLU A 15 25.08 1.13 -10.57
N ALA A 16 24.08 0.85 -9.72
CA ALA A 16 22.74 0.51 -10.18
C ALA A 16 22.07 1.65 -10.97
N VAL A 17 22.52 2.90 -10.79
CA VAL A 17 21.92 4.10 -11.38
C VAL A 17 22.98 5.16 -11.74
N ASN A 18 22.78 5.88 -12.84
CA ASN A 18 23.71 6.94 -13.26
C ASN A 18 23.72 8.16 -12.32
N HIS A 19 22.64 8.35 -11.56
CA HIS A 19 22.51 9.36 -10.49
C HIS A 19 21.50 8.87 -9.44
N PRO A 20 21.53 9.39 -8.19
CA PRO A 20 20.58 9.02 -7.17
C PRO A 20 19.12 9.27 -7.59
N ILE A 21 18.26 8.26 -7.48
CA ILE A 21 16.84 8.37 -7.83
C ILE A 21 15.93 7.85 -6.71
N PHE A 22 14.77 8.47 -6.56
CA PHE A 22 13.70 7.99 -5.70
C PHE A 22 12.72 7.15 -6.51
N ILE A 23 12.40 5.95 -6.02
CA ILE A 23 11.47 5.03 -6.68
C ILE A 23 10.40 4.53 -5.72
N ARG A 24 9.26 4.15 -6.28
CA ARG A 24 8.21 3.43 -5.57
C ARG A 24 8.39 1.92 -5.80
N VAL A 25 9.03 1.26 -4.85
CA VAL A 25 9.35 -0.19 -4.90
C VAL A 25 8.09 -1.04 -4.92
N ARG A 26 7.08 -0.64 -4.15
CA ARG A 26 5.80 -1.36 -4.10
C ARG A 26 4.64 -0.41 -3.90
N LYS A 27 3.46 -0.82 -4.38
CA LYS A 27 2.21 -0.19 -3.95
C LYS A 27 2.05 -0.38 -2.44
N ARG A 28 1.68 0.70 -1.74
CA ARG A 28 1.40 0.70 -0.31
C ARG A 28 0.28 -0.32 -0.05
N ARG A 29 0.52 -1.29 0.84
CA ARG A 29 -0.50 -2.26 1.28
C ARG A 29 -1.29 -1.79 2.51
N SER A 30 -0.80 -0.78 3.21
CA SER A 30 -1.54 -0.11 4.28
C SER A 30 -2.50 0.92 3.68
N GLN A 31 -3.68 1.06 4.29
CA GLN A 31 -4.60 2.14 3.94
C GLN A 31 -3.94 3.48 4.25
N GLU A 32 -4.19 4.44 3.37
CA GLU A 32 -3.89 5.85 3.63
C GLU A 32 -4.76 6.30 4.80
N ALA A 33 -4.16 6.97 5.79
CA ALA A 33 -4.91 7.51 6.91
C ALA A 33 -5.71 8.70 6.40
N THR A 34 -6.89 8.43 5.85
CA THR A 34 -7.85 9.49 5.51
C THR A 34 -8.41 10.02 6.81
N TYR A 35 -7.82 11.11 7.31
CA TYR A 35 -8.39 11.87 8.42
C TYR A 35 -9.77 12.37 7.98
N GLY A 36 -10.83 11.70 8.42
CA GLY A 36 -12.22 12.04 8.05
C GLY A 36 -13.19 10.87 7.93
N ALA A 37 -12.72 9.61 7.84
CA ALA A 37 -13.61 8.45 7.86
C ALA A 37 -13.85 7.96 9.29
N SER A 38 -15.10 7.64 9.63
CA SER A 38 -15.41 7.05 10.94
C SER A 38 -14.86 5.62 11.02
N LEU A 39 -14.53 5.16 12.22
CA LEU A 39 -14.05 3.79 12.43
C LEU A 39 -15.05 2.74 11.89
N GLU A 40 -16.34 3.02 12.02
CA GLU A 40 -17.41 2.16 11.51
C GLU A 40 -17.37 2.05 9.99
N GLU A 41 -17.19 3.16 9.27
CA GLU A 41 -17.09 3.16 7.80
C GLU A 41 -15.88 2.37 7.32
N ILE A 42 -14.74 2.51 8.02
CA ILE A 42 -13.50 1.79 7.71
C ILE A 42 -13.69 0.29 7.95
N ALA A 43 -14.27 -0.10 9.08
CA ALA A 43 -14.55 -1.51 9.42
C ALA A 43 -15.52 -2.14 8.39
N ARG A 44 -16.59 -1.43 8.03
CA ARG A 44 -17.56 -1.90 7.03
C ARG A 44 -16.93 -2.07 5.64
N LYS A 45 -16.03 -1.18 5.22
CA LYS A 45 -15.27 -1.32 3.97
C LYS A 45 -14.33 -2.52 4.01
N PHE A 46 -13.66 -2.74 5.14
CA PHE A 46 -12.76 -3.87 5.31
C PHE A 46 -13.49 -5.20 5.15
N GLU A 47 -14.61 -5.41 5.86
CA GLU A 47 -15.39 -6.65 5.77
C GLU A 47 -15.90 -6.90 4.34
N ARG A 48 -16.47 -5.88 3.69
CA ARG A 48 -16.91 -5.99 2.27
C ARG A 48 -15.78 -6.39 1.33
N SER A 49 -14.58 -5.83 1.54
CA SER A 49 -13.41 -6.17 0.71
C SER A 49 -12.92 -7.60 0.94
N ARG A 50 -13.06 -8.10 2.16
CA ARG A 50 -12.67 -9.45 2.56
C ARG A 50 -13.61 -10.50 1.97
N ASP A 51 -14.92 -10.24 2.02
CA ASP A 51 -15.93 -11.10 1.42
C ASP A 51 -15.77 -11.19 -0.09
N ARG A 52 -15.48 -10.07 -0.76
CA ARG A 52 -15.22 -10.06 -2.21
C ARG A 52 -14.03 -10.94 -2.58
N ARG A 53 -12.91 -10.82 -1.85
CA ARG A 53 -11.74 -11.70 -2.06
C ARG A 53 -12.06 -13.18 -1.85
N ARG A 54 -12.94 -13.49 -0.89
CA ARG A 54 -13.36 -14.87 -0.61
C ARG A 54 -14.27 -15.43 -1.71
N GLN A 55 -15.16 -14.60 -2.25
CA GLN A 55 -16.01 -14.97 -3.39
C GLN A 55 -15.19 -15.15 -4.67
N ASP A 56 -14.27 -14.22 -4.95
CA ASP A 56 -13.35 -14.34 -6.08
C ASP A 56 -12.54 -15.65 -5.96
N ALA A 57 -11.97 -15.95 -4.79
CA ALA A 57 -11.25 -17.21 -4.57
C ALA A 57 -12.12 -18.47 -4.77
N LYS A 58 -13.41 -18.42 -4.41
CA LYS A 58 -14.36 -19.51 -4.67
C LYS A 58 -14.75 -19.61 -6.14
N ALA A 59 -14.77 -18.51 -6.88
CA ALA A 59 -15.12 -18.49 -8.31
C ALA A 59 -14.01 -19.07 -9.19
N PHE A 60 -12.79 -19.16 -8.66
CA PHE A 60 -11.62 -19.78 -9.32
C PHE A 60 -11.26 -21.16 -8.75
N MET A 61 -12.12 -21.76 -7.90
CA MET A 61 -12.04 -23.14 -7.40
C MET A 61 -13.14 -23.98 -8.05
#